data_AF-A0A183G4X5-F1
#
_entry.id   AF-A0A183G4X5-F1
#
_cell.length_a   1.000
_cell.length_b   1.000
_cell.length_c   1.000
_cell.angle_alpha   90.00
_cell.angle_beta   90.00
_cell.angle_gamma   90.00
#
_symmetry.space_group_name_H-M   'P 1'
#
loop_
_entity.id
_entity.type
_entity.pdbx_description
1 polymer ?
#
loop_
_entity_poly.entity_id
_entity_poly.type
_entity_poly.pdbx_seq_one_letter_code
_entity_poly.pdbx_strand_id
1 'polypeptide(L)'
;LEAVQFDYKLMRWFKDARHVLILGDGNLSFSVAVAETEPDLLVTATVLDSEEEFNARYEDDENVRRLRRCTHVELLFSVDATALPLEWRGRFHYVVMNFPHPGGKTNLRRSRALASGVFRSVSSIMTEDSVFYLSLAQGQAGVQYDGGSVWSDSAPAHEKDSWQALYLAADEGLLLEDVATFSPDTFDGYTSSGYRSSSKGFNNSKGAQRLLFRKSAPPGRLGRFHVLRPFFRHDMSFLFRDGNIDAGEKLVFELVRELVGTALADLEEVEELRSMCPRPYLPNRIYRLTWQVVSVAVGKRACNELQEELRDMIQTAIRDRDLPLVLT
;
A
#
# COMPACT_ATOMS: atom_id res chain seq x y z
N LEU A 1 25.65 35.33 -19.26
CA LEU A 1 24.74 35.22 -18.11
C LEU A 1 23.97 33.93 -18.30
N GLU A 2 24.56 32.84 -17.83
CA GLU A 2 23.95 31.51 -17.87
C GLU A 2 22.71 31.54 -16.98
N ALA A 3 21.57 31.17 -17.58
CA ALA A 3 20.35 30.98 -16.82
C ALA A 3 20.55 29.73 -15.95
N VAL A 4 20.64 29.95 -14.63
CA VAL A 4 20.53 28.89 -13.63
C VAL A 4 19.18 28.21 -13.86
N GLN A 5 19.21 27.07 -14.51
CA GLN A 5 18.07 26.19 -14.69
C GLN A 5 17.79 25.56 -13.33
N PHE A 6 17.11 26.28 -12.45
CA PHE A 6 16.61 25.74 -11.18
C PHE A 6 15.80 24.48 -11.50
N ASP A 7 16.23 23.33 -10.97
CA ASP A 7 15.64 22.04 -11.27
C ASP A 7 14.26 21.91 -10.60
N TYR A 8 13.22 22.26 -11.35
CA TYR A 8 11.82 22.13 -10.93
C TYR A 8 11.39 20.69 -10.61
N LYS A 9 12.19 19.66 -10.96
CA LYS A 9 11.83 18.25 -10.71
C LYS A 9 12.08 17.81 -9.28
N LEU A 10 13.16 18.26 -8.64
CA LEU A 10 13.43 17.94 -7.23
C LEU A 10 12.47 18.67 -6.28
N MET A 11 12.15 19.94 -6.61
CA MET A 11 11.29 20.83 -5.81
C MET A 11 9.86 20.31 -5.54
N ARG A 12 9.43 19.19 -6.13
CA ARG A 12 8.13 18.56 -5.82
C ARG A 12 8.20 17.48 -4.75
N TRP A 13 9.34 16.82 -4.56
CA TRP A 13 9.42 15.67 -3.67
C TRP A 13 9.30 16.06 -2.20
N PHE A 14 9.99 17.13 -1.81
CA PHE A 14 10.12 17.58 -0.41
C PHE A 14 9.68 19.03 -0.20
N LYS A 15 8.83 19.56 -1.08
CA LYS A 15 8.47 21.00 -1.16
C LYS A 15 8.08 21.63 0.19
N ASP A 16 7.42 20.88 1.05
CA ASP A 16 6.93 21.28 2.37
C ASP A 16 7.50 20.41 3.51
N ALA A 17 8.51 19.59 3.20
CA ALA A 17 9.15 18.73 4.17
C ALA A 17 9.87 19.58 5.22
N ARG A 18 9.71 19.21 6.49
CA ARG A 18 10.41 19.84 7.62
C ARG A 18 11.53 18.95 8.16
N HIS A 19 11.30 17.64 8.12
CA HIS A 19 12.26 16.61 8.50
C HIS A 19 11.97 15.34 7.71
N VAL A 20 12.97 14.85 6.99
CA VAL A 20 12.92 13.60 6.21
C VAL A 20 13.68 12.50 6.93
N LEU A 21 13.08 11.32 7.08
CA LEU A 21 13.75 10.06 7.39
C LEU A 21 13.98 9.28 6.09
N ILE A 22 15.21 8.95 5.78
CA ILE A 22 15.58 8.10 4.64
C ILE A 22 15.97 6.73 5.20
N LEU A 23 15.17 5.72 4.90
CA LEU A 23 15.30 4.36 5.44
C LEU A 23 16.11 3.46 4.51
N GLY A 24 17.14 2.82 5.08
CA GLY A 24 17.85 1.71 4.42
C GLY A 24 18.54 2.13 3.12
N ASP A 25 19.14 3.32 3.11
CA ASP A 25 19.80 3.87 1.93
C ASP A 25 21.16 3.22 1.68
N GLY A 26 21.12 2.02 1.09
CA GLY A 26 22.23 1.10 0.83
C GLY A 26 23.65 1.69 0.87
N ASN A 27 24.03 2.51 -0.10
CA ASN A 27 25.35 3.14 -0.20
C ASN A 27 25.35 4.64 0.15
N LEU A 28 24.29 5.12 0.79
CA LEU A 28 24.06 6.50 1.22
C LEU A 28 23.99 7.57 0.11
N SER A 29 24.05 7.16 -1.17
CA SER A 29 24.11 8.13 -2.28
C SER A 29 22.81 8.92 -2.46
N PHE A 30 21.65 8.35 -2.12
CA PHE A 30 20.39 9.09 -2.17
C PHE A 30 20.33 10.16 -1.08
N SER A 31 20.75 9.79 0.13
CA SER A 31 20.82 10.68 1.29
C SER A 31 21.74 11.85 1.02
N VAL A 32 22.89 11.60 0.38
CA VAL A 32 23.81 12.66 -0.04
C VAL A 32 23.17 13.59 -1.07
N ALA A 33 22.55 13.04 -2.12
CA ALA A 33 21.90 13.83 -3.15
C ALA A 33 20.81 14.75 -2.57
N VAL A 34 20.01 14.24 -1.62
CA VAL A 34 18.98 15.03 -0.93
C VAL A 34 19.63 16.09 -0.03
N ALA A 35 20.58 15.71 0.82
CA ALA A 35 21.19 16.63 1.78
C ALA A 35 21.93 17.80 1.12
N GLU A 36 22.60 17.57 -0.01
CA GLU A 36 23.33 18.62 -0.72
C GLU A 36 22.42 19.54 -1.54
N THR A 37 21.30 19.02 -2.05
CA THR A 37 20.36 19.83 -2.85
C THR A 37 19.37 20.60 -1.97
N GLU A 38 19.06 20.09 -0.78
CA GLU A 38 18.11 20.69 0.17
C GLU A 38 18.83 21.05 1.50
N PRO A 39 19.69 22.08 1.53
CA PRO A 39 20.53 22.40 2.68
C PRO A 39 19.75 22.87 3.92
N ASP A 40 18.52 23.35 3.74
CA ASP A 40 17.63 23.82 4.81
C ASP A 40 16.74 22.71 5.39
N LEU A 41 16.77 21.51 4.81
CA LEU A 41 15.91 20.39 5.17
C LEU A 41 16.59 19.49 6.20
N LEU A 42 15.97 19.24 7.36
CA LEU A 42 16.51 18.24 8.28
C LEU A 42 16.41 16.84 7.65
N VAL A 43 17.53 16.10 7.65
CA VAL A 43 17.60 14.74 7.10
C VAL A 43 18.13 13.79 8.16
N THR A 44 17.40 12.72 8.44
CA THR A 44 17.92 11.56 9.15
C THR A 44 18.14 10.44 8.13
N ALA A 45 19.39 10.13 7.82
CA ALA A 45 19.79 9.08 6.88
C ALA A 45 20.10 7.80 7.64
N THR A 46 19.56 6.66 7.20
CA THR A 46 19.75 5.40 7.90
C THR A 46 20.16 4.24 7.00
N VAL A 47 20.95 3.33 7.57
CA VAL A 47 21.32 2.04 6.98
C VAL A 47 21.12 0.90 7.97
N LEU A 48 20.89 -0.30 7.45
CA LEU A 48 20.69 -1.49 8.27
C LEU A 48 22.01 -2.03 8.85
N ASP A 49 23.09 -1.96 8.09
CA ASP A 49 24.40 -2.45 8.51
C ASP A 49 24.92 -1.63 9.71
N SER A 50 25.74 -2.26 10.57
CA SER A 50 26.54 -1.50 11.54
C SER A 50 27.55 -0.61 10.83
N GLU A 51 28.13 0.36 11.54
CA GLU A 51 29.16 1.22 10.93
C GLU A 51 30.39 0.39 10.49
N GLU A 52 30.78 -0.62 11.27
CA GLU A 52 31.86 -1.55 10.93
C GLU A 52 31.53 -2.38 9.69
N GLU A 53 30.33 -2.95 9.62
CA GLU A 53 29.86 -3.75 8.47
C GLU A 53 29.76 -2.91 7.19
N PHE A 54 29.25 -1.68 7.31
CA PHE A 54 29.15 -0.74 6.20
C PHE A 54 30.54 -0.37 5.67
N ASN A 55 31.46 0.02 6.55
CA ASN A 55 32.83 0.39 6.17
C ASN A 55 33.59 -0.78 5.53
N ALA A 56 33.36 -2.01 6.00
CA ALA A 56 33.94 -3.21 5.40
C ALA A 56 33.37 -3.50 4.00
N ARG A 57 32.13 -3.10 3.72
CA ARG A 57 31.47 -3.32 2.43
C ARG A 57 31.82 -2.26 1.38
N TYR A 58 31.91 -1.00 1.78
CA TYR A 58 32.05 0.14 0.86
C TYR A 58 33.42 0.83 0.90
N GLU A 59 34.38 0.32 1.67
CA GLU A 59 35.80 0.73 1.77
C GLU A 59 36.04 2.25 1.57
N ASP A 60 36.16 2.98 2.69
CA ASP A 60 36.51 4.40 2.69
C ASP A 60 35.47 5.29 1.97
N ASP A 61 34.20 5.09 2.32
CA ASP A 61 33.05 5.65 1.61
C ASP A 61 32.96 7.19 1.76
N GLU A 62 33.12 7.89 0.63
CA GLU A 62 33.02 9.35 0.53
C GLU A 62 31.62 9.88 0.91
N ASN A 63 30.55 9.11 0.73
CA ASN A 63 29.20 9.53 1.09
C ASN A 63 29.04 9.69 2.59
N VAL A 64 29.64 8.82 3.41
CA VAL A 64 29.64 8.97 4.88
C VAL A 64 30.32 10.28 5.27
N ARG A 65 31.46 10.60 4.65
CA ARG A 65 32.18 11.86 4.93
C ARG A 65 31.40 13.08 4.49
N ARG A 66 30.75 13.02 3.32
CA ARG A 66 29.89 14.10 2.81
C ARG A 66 28.72 14.35 3.75
N LEU A 67 27.99 13.31 4.15
CA LEU A 67 26.88 13.44 5.11
C LEU A 67 27.34 13.99 6.46
N ARG A 68 28.47 13.53 6.99
CA ARG A 68 29.01 14.02 8.27
C ARG A 68 29.44 15.49 8.25
N ARG A 69 29.68 16.08 7.07
CA ARG A 69 29.98 17.51 6.91
C ARG A 69 28.71 18.37 6.88
N CYS A 70 27.55 17.78 6.65
CA CYS A 70 26.26 18.47 6.63
C CYS A 70 25.72 18.60 8.06
N THR A 71 25.58 19.83 8.57
CA THR A 71 25.10 20.08 9.94
C THR A 71 23.62 19.78 10.15
N HIS A 72 22.84 19.72 9.07
CA HIS A 72 21.42 19.40 9.02
C HIS A 72 21.12 17.89 8.88
N VAL A 73 22.17 17.06 8.86
CA VAL A 73 22.07 15.61 8.66
C VAL A 73 22.41 14.85 9.94
N GLU A 74 21.54 13.91 10.30
CA GLU A 74 21.80 12.86 11.29
C GLU A 74 21.98 11.52 10.56
N LEU A 75 23.18 10.93 10.63
CA LEU A 75 23.47 9.63 10.04
C LEU A 75 23.41 8.54 11.11
N LEU A 76 22.54 7.54 10.92
CA LEU A 76 22.32 6.44 11.86
C LEU A 76 22.57 5.08 11.21
N PHE A 77 23.39 4.26 11.87
CA PHE A 77 23.66 2.86 11.49
C PHE A 77 22.78 1.91 12.31
N SER A 78 22.72 0.64 11.90
CA SER A 78 21.99 -0.42 12.60
C SER A 78 20.48 -0.15 12.76
N VAL A 79 19.86 0.54 11.79
CA VAL A 79 18.43 0.84 11.81
C VAL A 79 17.65 -0.19 11.00
N ASP A 80 16.89 -1.03 11.69
CA ASP A 80 15.94 -1.95 11.06
C ASP A 80 14.62 -1.22 10.73
N ALA A 81 14.34 -1.04 9.43
CA ALA A 81 13.13 -0.41 8.94
C ALA A 81 11.83 -1.17 9.32
N THR A 82 11.93 -2.41 9.80
CA THR A 82 10.80 -3.21 10.28
C THR A 82 10.58 -3.13 11.80
N ALA A 83 11.48 -2.44 12.52
CA ALA A 83 11.49 -2.31 13.97
C ALA A 83 11.96 -0.92 14.43
N LEU A 84 11.38 0.13 13.84
CA LEU A 84 11.65 1.52 14.17
C LEU A 84 11.22 1.85 15.60
N PRO A 85 12.02 2.65 16.32
CA PRO A 85 11.74 3.07 17.69
C PRO A 85 10.47 3.91 17.80
N LEU A 86 9.61 3.62 18.79
CA LEU A 86 8.35 4.34 18.99
C LEU A 86 8.58 5.80 19.43
N GLU A 87 9.71 6.10 20.06
CA GLU A 87 10.13 7.45 20.41
C GLU A 87 10.32 8.38 19.20
N TRP A 88 10.41 7.82 17.98
CA TRP A 88 10.43 8.61 16.74
C TRP A 88 9.04 9.07 16.29
N ARG A 89 7.99 8.72 17.04
CA ARG A 89 6.62 9.09 16.67
C ARG A 89 6.46 10.61 16.54
N GLY A 90 5.99 11.04 15.36
CA GLY A 90 5.78 12.45 15.02
C GLY A 90 7.05 13.25 14.77
N ARG A 91 8.23 12.62 14.78
CA ARG A 91 9.50 13.30 14.50
C ARG A 91 9.62 13.70 13.03
N PHE A 92 9.14 12.85 12.12
CA PHE A 92 9.37 13.00 10.68
C PHE A 92 8.09 13.43 9.95
N HIS A 93 8.23 14.49 9.14
CA HIS A 93 7.17 14.88 8.21
C HIS A 93 7.14 13.91 7.03
N TYR A 94 8.31 13.49 6.55
CA TYR A 94 8.44 12.59 5.41
C TYR A 94 9.29 11.38 5.80
N VAL A 95 8.85 10.20 5.40
CA VAL A 95 9.61 8.96 5.48
C VAL A 95 9.81 8.47 4.04
N VAL A 96 11.03 8.06 3.69
CA VAL A 96 11.38 7.62 2.34
C VAL A 96 12.06 6.27 2.42
N MET A 97 11.64 5.33 1.60
CA MET A 97 12.35 4.06 1.40
C MET A 97 12.40 3.73 -0.08
N ASN A 98 13.62 3.61 -0.62
CA ASN A 98 13.82 3.31 -2.03
C ASN A 98 14.25 1.85 -2.21
N PHE A 99 13.49 1.10 -3.00
CA PHE A 99 13.80 -0.27 -3.42
C PHE A 99 14.20 -1.21 -2.28
N PRO A 100 13.34 -1.37 -1.24
CA PRO A 100 13.62 -2.28 -0.12
C PRO A 100 13.99 -3.68 -0.61
N HIS A 101 14.98 -4.30 0.01
CA HIS A 101 15.44 -5.63 -0.38
C HIS A 101 15.64 -6.54 0.85
N PRO A 102 15.04 -7.75 0.90
CA PRO A 102 15.10 -8.63 2.09
C PRO A 102 16.43 -9.36 2.29
N GLY A 103 17.46 -9.02 1.49
CA GLY A 103 18.74 -9.71 1.47
C GLY A 103 18.70 -11.09 0.79
N GLY A 104 19.84 -11.52 0.25
CA GLY A 104 20.02 -12.84 -0.36
C GLY A 104 19.08 -13.11 -1.55
N LYS A 105 18.67 -14.38 -1.72
CA LYS A 105 17.73 -14.77 -2.79
C LYS A 105 16.32 -14.31 -2.42
N THR A 106 15.80 -13.36 -3.18
CA THR A 106 14.47 -12.79 -3.01
C THR A 106 13.40 -13.64 -3.67
N ASN A 107 12.24 -13.73 -3.02
CA ASN A 107 11.01 -14.28 -3.58
C ASN A 107 9.82 -13.44 -3.07
N LEU A 108 8.65 -13.64 -3.69
CA LEU A 108 7.47 -12.84 -3.39
C LEU A 108 7.05 -12.89 -1.91
N ARG A 109 7.18 -14.05 -1.26
CA ARG A 109 6.87 -14.21 0.16
C ARG A 109 7.76 -13.34 1.04
N ARG A 110 9.08 -13.35 0.80
CA ARG A 110 10.05 -12.53 1.56
C ARG A 110 9.84 -11.04 1.31
N SER A 111 9.59 -10.66 0.07
CA SER A 111 9.26 -9.29 -0.32
C SER A 111 8.01 -8.76 0.41
N ARG A 112 6.93 -9.55 0.45
CA ARG A 112 5.71 -9.20 1.19
C ARG A 112 5.94 -9.12 2.69
N ALA A 113 6.74 -10.02 3.25
CA ALA A 113 7.07 -9.99 4.68
C ALA A 113 7.86 -8.73 5.05
N LEU A 114 8.86 -8.36 4.24
CA LEU A 114 9.60 -7.11 4.41
C LEU A 114 8.67 -5.90 4.30
N ALA A 115 7.88 -5.80 3.24
CA ALA A 115 6.96 -4.69 3.04
C ALA A 115 5.94 -4.55 4.17
N SER A 116 5.35 -5.66 4.63
CA SER A 116 4.44 -5.66 5.78
C SER A 116 5.13 -5.19 7.06
N GLY A 117 6.35 -5.66 7.33
CA GLY A 117 7.16 -5.20 8.46
C GLY A 117 7.43 -3.69 8.42
N VAL A 118 7.83 -3.18 7.24
CA VAL A 118 8.08 -1.76 7.01
C VAL A 118 6.80 -0.93 7.20
N PHE A 119 5.68 -1.30 6.56
CA PHE A 119 4.43 -0.54 6.69
C PHE A 119 3.98 -0.43 8.15
N ARG A 120 4.03 -1.53 8.89
CA ARG A 120 3.68 -1.56 10.32
C ARG A 120 4.57 -0.64 11.13
N SER A 121 5.89 -0.73 10.90
CA SER A 121 6.87 0.03 11.65
C SER A 121 6.88 1.52 11.30
N VAL A 122 6.63 1.87 10.04
CA VAL A 122 6.52 3.26 9.59
C VAL A 122 5.21 3.86 10.10
N SER A 123 4.10 3.11 10.01
CA SER A 123 2.80 3.56 10.54
C SER A 123 2.83 3.87 12.04
N SER A 124 3.62 3.13 12.83
CA SER A 124 3.71 3.36 14.29
C SER A 124 4.34 4.73 14.64
N ILE A 125 5.28 5.21 13.82
CA ILE A 125 5.95 6.50 14.01
C ILE A 125 5.28 7.67 13.26
N MET A 126 4.46 7.38 12.24
CA MET A 126 3.73 8.42 11.49
C MET A 126 2.63 9.09 12.32
N THR A 127 2.36 10.35 11.97
CA THR A 127 1.15 11.10 12.35
C THR A 127 0.25 11.31 11.12
N GLU A 128 -0.89 11.96 11.28
CA GLU A 128 -1.79 12.29 10.16
C GLU A 128 -1.13 13.26 9.15
N ASP A 129 -0.21 14.09 9.62
CA ASP A 129 0.54 15.01 8.76
C ASP A 129 1.71 14.33 8.04
N SER A 130 2.12 13.13 8.50
CA SER A 130 3.28 12.44 7.94
C SER A 130 2.97 11.82 6.57
N VAL A 131 3.98 11.77 5.71
CA VAL A 131 3.95 11.15 4.38
C VAL A 131 4.98 10.02 4.31
N PHE A 132 4.62 8.88 3.73
CA PHE A 132 5.56 7.80 3.43
C PHE A 132 5.71 7.60 1.92
N TYR A 133 6.91 7.82 1.41
CA TYR A 133 7.29 7.49 0.05
C TYR A 133 7.97 6.14 -0.03
N LEU A 134 7.41 5.25 -0.84
CA LEU A 134 7.99 3.97 -1.16
C LEU A 134 8.25 3.88 -2.67
N SER A 135 9.52 3.73 -3.05
CA SER A 135 9.89 3.51 -4.46
C SER A 135 10.08 2.03 -4.74
N LEU A 136 9.42 1.53 -5.79
CA LEU A 136 9.51 0.14 -6.26
C LEU A 136 9.72 0.11 -7.78
N ALA A 137 10.23 -1.00 -8.30
CA ALA A 137 10.21 -1.23 -9.75
C ALA A 137 8.75 -1.36 -10.23
N GLN A 138 8.46 -0.88 -11.45
CA GLN A 138 7.11 -0.97 -12.03
C GLN A 138 6.59 -2.43 -12.00
N GLY A 139 5.33 -2.58 -11.62
CA GLY A 139 4.65 -3.88 -11.45
C GLY A 139 4.86 -4.54 -10.08
N GLN A 140 5.93 -4.22 -9.34
CA GLN A 140 6.17 -4.85 -8.03
C GLN A 140 5.07 -4.53 -7.02
N ALA A 141 4.51 -3.31 -7.05
CA ALA A 141 3.47 -2.91 -6.10
C ALA A 141 2.13 -3.64 -6.32
N GLY A 142 1.88 -4.12 -7.54
CA GLY A 142 0.59 -4.69 -7.95
C GLY A 142 -0.50 -3.69 -8.27
N VAL A 143 -0.15 -2.40 -8.37
CA VAL A 143 -1.08 -1.32 -8.74
C VAL A 143 -0.70 -0.85 -10.14
N GLN A 144 -1.68 -0.78 -11.03
CA GLN A 144 -1.54 -0.21 -12.36
C GLN A 144 -2.30 1.12 -12.37
N TYR A 145 -1.58 2.22 -12.53
CA TYR A 145 -2.14 3.56 -12.67
C TYR A 145 -1.29 4.34 -13.66
N ASP A 146 -1.91 4.81 -14.73
CA ASP A 146 -1.27 5.48 -15.87
C ASP A 146 -1.41 7.01 -15.80
N GLY A 147 -1.93 7.55 -14.69
CA GLY A 147 -2.24 8.97 -14.55
C GLY A 147 -3.63 9.36 -15.06
N GLY A 148 -4.45 8.39 -15.49
CA GLY A 148 -5.85 8.60 -15.87
C GLY A 148 -6.78 8.85 -14.69
N SER A 149 -8.08 8.62 -14.89
CA SER A 149 -9.06 8.77 -13.81
C SER A 149 -8.80 7.76 -12.68
N VAL A 150 -8.73 8.24 -11.43
CA VAL A 150 -8.69 7.37 -10.24
C VAL A 150 -10.03 6.68 -9.95
N TRP A 151 -11.11 7.12 -10.61
CA TRP A 151 -12.45 6.54 -10.50
C TRP A 151 -12.78 5.71 -11.74
N SER A 152 -13.31 4.52 -11.52
CA SER A 152 -13.75 3.59 -12.56
C SER A 152 -15.11 2.99 -12.20
N ASP A 153 -15.85 2.58 -13.22
CA ASP A 153 -17.11 1.84 -13.05
C ASP A 153 -16.85 0.32 -12.95
N SER A 154 -15.62 -0.12 -13.20
CA SER A 154 -15.18 -1.51 -13.05
C SER A 154 -14.10 -1.64 -11.97
N ALA A 155 -14.04 -2.83 -11.35
CA ALA A 155 -13.07 -3.13 -10.31
C ALA A 155 -11.61 -2.95 -10.81
N PRO A 156 -10.68 -2.46 -9.96
CA PRO A 156 -9.28 -2.27 -10.33
C PRO A 156 -8.55 -3.57 -10.68
N ALA A 157 -7.63 -3.51 -11.65
CA ALA A 157 -6.79 -4.64 -12.05
C ALA A 157 -5.54 -4.79 -11.15
N HIS A 158 -5.74 -5.08 -9.86
CA HIS A 158 -4.63 -5.30 -8.94
C HIS A 158 -3.98 -6.68 -9.13
N GLU A 159 -2.68 -6.70 -9.46
CA GLU A 159 -1.96 -7.94 -9.74
C GLU A 159 -1.74 -8.76 -8.47
N LYS A 160 -2.24 -10.00 -8.46
CA LYS A 160 -2.10 -10.91 -7.32
C LYS A 160 -0.70 -11.48 -7.15
N ASP A 161 0.08 -11.61 -8.21
CA ASP A 161 1.47 -12.13 -8.18
C ASP A 161 2.49 -11.00 -8.01
N SER A 162 2.17 -10.02 -7.16
CA SER A 162 2.96 -8.84 -6.86
C SER A 162 3.19 -8.70 -5.35
N TRP A 163 3.80 -7.62 -4.89
CA TRP A 163 3.94 -7.33 -3.46
C TRP A 163 2.61 -6.93 -2.83
N GLN A 164 1.59 -6.58 -3.63
CA GLN A 164 0.29 -6.10 -3.17
C GLN A 164 0.43 -4.97 -2.13
N ALA A 165 1.33 -4.01 -2.40
CA ALA A 165 1.77 -3.00 -1.44
C ALA A 165 0.61 -2.20 -0.84
N LEU A 166 -0.39 -1.88 -1.66
CA LEU A 166 -1.62 -1.20 -1.27
C LEU A 166 -2.43 -1.97 -0.20
N TYR A 167 -2.51 -3.29 -0.32
CA TYR A 167 -3.23 -4.12 0.66
C TYR A 167 -2.45 -4.25 1.97
N LEU A 168 -1.12 -4.41 1.88
CA LEU A 168 -0.25 -4.49 3.05
C LEU A 168 -0.21 -3.16 3.82
N ALA A 169 -0.22 -2.03 3.12
CA ALA A 169 -0.32 -0.70 3.73
C ALA A 169 -1.65 -0.51 4.46
N ALA A 170 -2.76 -0.96 3.84
CA ALA A 170 -4.09 -0.82 4.42
C ALA A 170 -4.30 -1.67 5.68
N ASP A 171 -3.64 -2.83 5.80
CA ASP A 171 -3.62 -3.62 7.05
C ASP A 171 -2.99 -2.84 8.22
N GLU A 172 -2.18 -1.82 7.93
CA GLU A 172 -1.45 -1.01 8.91
C GLU A 172 -2.00 0.43 8.99
N GLY A 173 -3.21 0.68 8.49
CA GLY A 173 -3.88 1.98 8.60
C GLY A 173 -3.41 3.03 7.58
N LEU A 174 -2.71 2.62 6.51
CA LEU A 174 -2.17 3.52 5.49
C LEU A 174 -2.92 3.40 4.16
N LEU A 175 -3.14 4.52 3.48
CA LEU A 175 -3.76 4.60 2.16
C LEU A 175 -2.77 5.11 1.12
N LEU A 176 -2.80 4.52 -0.08
CA LEU A 176 -2.06 5.00 -1.24
C LEU A 176 -2.76 6.24 -1.82
N GLU A 177 -2.15 7.41 -1.71
CA GLU A 177 -2.71 8.67 -2.20
C GLU A 177 -2.31 8.95 -3.65
N ASP A 178 -1.07 8.64 -4.01
CA ASP A 178 -0.51 8.97 -5.32
C ASP A 178 0.48 7.90 -5.80
N VAL A 179 0.55 7.77 -7.13
CA VAL A 179 1.55 6.95 -7.83
C VAL A 179 2.17 7.79 -8.94
N ALA A 180 3.49 7.96 -8.89
CA ALA A 180 4.24 8.73 -9.86
C ALA A 180 5.43 7.94 -10.38
N THR A 181 5.93 8.27 -11.58
CA THR A 181 7.19 7.71 -12.07
C THR A 181 8.34 8.13 -11.15
N PHE A 182 9.21 7.18 -10.83
CA PHE A 182 10.47 7.45 -10.14
C PHE A 182 11.59 7.63 -11.17
N SER A 183 12.23 8.79 -11.18
CA SER A 183 13.35 9.10 -12.06
C SER A 183 14.62 9.28 -11.22
N PRO A 184 15.54 8.29 -11.17
CA PRO A 184 16.78 8.41 -10.41
C PRO A 184 17.60 9.64 -10.81
N ASP A 185 17.57 10.00 -12.09
CA ASP A 185 18.31 11.12 -12.67
C ASP A 185 17.86 12.50 -12.14
N THR A 186 16.79 12.59 -11.37
CA THR A 186 16.45 13.84 -10.67
C THR A 186 17.31 14.07 -9.44
N PHE A 187 18.01 13.06 -8.94
CA PHE A 187 18.85 13.14 -7.74
C PHE A 187 20.31 13.06 -8.17
N ASP A 188 20.98 14.20 -8.27
CA ASP A 188 22.37 14.27 -8.72
C ASP A 188 23.30 13.43 -7.82
N GLY A 189 24.01 12.50 -8.44
CA GLY A 189 24.90 11.56 -7.73
C GLY A 189 24.22 10.36 -7.09
N TYR A 190 22.89 10.25 -7.16
CA TYR A 190 22.19 9.05 -6.69
C TYR A 190 22.53 7.83 -7.55
N THR A 191 23.01 6.77 -6.91
CA THR A 191 23.27 5.49 -7.54
C THR A 191 22.52 4.40 -6.81
N SER A 192 21.59 3.75 -7.51
CA SER A 192 20.92 2.60 -6.93
C SER A 192 21.90 1.43 -6.81
N SER A 193 22.05 0.85 -5.63
CA SER A 193 22.88 -0.34 -5.39
C SER A 193 21.99 -1.47 -4.88
N GLY A 194 21.91 -2.60 -5.60
CA GLY A 194 20.96 -3.65 -5.20
C GLY A 194 21.24 -5.07 -5.67
N TYR A 195 22.18 -5.30 -6.57
CA TYR A 195 22.46 -6.65 -7.05
C TYR A 195 23.67 -7.27 -6.34
N ARG A 196 23.43 -8.28 -5.50
CA ARG A 196 24.47 -9.20 -4.95
C ARG A 196 25.70 -8.51 -4.34
N SER A 197 25.48 -7.48 -3.52
CA SER A 197 26.61 -6.76 -2.88
C SER A 197 27.58 -6.13 -3.89
N SER A 198 27.16 -5.96 -5.14
CA SER A 198 27.89 -5.19 -6.16
C SER A 198 27.22 -3.83 -6.31
N SER A 199 28.01 -2.79 -6.54
CA SER A 199 27.60 -1.41 -6.84
C SER A 199 26.80 -1.25 -8.15
N LYS A 200 26.15 -2.32 -8.63
CA LYS A 200 25.33 -2.32 -9.86
C LYS A 200 23.88 -1.94 -9.54
N GLY A 201 23.34 -1.03 -10.35
CA GLY A 201 21.96 -0.59 -10.30
C GLY A 201 20.93 -1.63 -10.72
N PHE A 202 19.68 -1.41 -10.31
CA PHE A 202 18.55 -2.22 -10.74
C PHE A 202 18.27 -1.98 -12.23
N ASN A 203 18.40 -3.02 -13.04
CA ASN A 203 17.97 -2.99 -14.44
C ASN A 203 16.50 -3.46 -14.51
N ASN A 204 15.56 -2.51 -14.54
CA ASN A 204 14.19 -2.80 -14.93
C ASN A 204 13.88 -2.09 -16.25
N SER A 205 13.61 -2.86 -17.31
CA SER A 205 13.21 -2.33 -18.61
C SER A 205 11.88 -1.54 -18.56
N LYS A 206 11.08 -1.73 -17.50
CA LYS A 206 9.81 -1.02 -17.27
C LYS A 206 9.94 0.23 -16.37
N GLY A 207 11.15 0.55 -15.87
CA GLY A 207 11.38 1.70 -15.00
C GLY A 207 10.89 1.50 -13.55
N ALA A 208 10.73 2.60 -12.82
CA ALA A 208 10.38 2.61 -11.40
C ALA A 208 9.23 3.57 -11.10
N GLN A 209 8.57 3.35 -9.97
CA GLN A 209 7.45 4.14 -9.50
C GLN A 209 7.60 4.48 -8.02
N ARG A 210 7.15 5.66 -7.66
CA ARG A 210 7.00 6.16 -6.29
C ARG A 210 5.54 6.03 -5.89
N LEU A 211 5.31 5.46 -4.72
CA LEU A 211 4.02 5.34 -4.06
C LEU A 211 4.00 6.29 -2.87
N LEU A 212 2.97 7.15 -2.76
CA LEU A 212 2.77 8.04 -1.62
C LEU A 212 1.69 7.44 -0.71
N PHE A 213 2.05 7.13 0.53
CA PHE A 213 1.13 6.66 1.55
C PHE A 213 0.92 7.69 2.67
N ARG A 214 -0.32 7.79 3.16
CA ARG A 214 -0.70 8.56 4.34
C ARG A 214 -1.51 7.73 5.31
N LYS A 215 -1.57 8.16 6.58
CA LYS A 215 -2.56 7.64 7.51
C LYS A 215 -3.97 7.94 7.03
N SER A 216 -4.85 6.96 7.21
CA SER A 216 -6.25 7.15 6.84
C SER A 216 -6.94 8.08 7.83
N ALA A 217 -7.53 9.16 7.33
CA ALA A 217 -8.49 9.99 8.05
C ALA A 217 -9.76 9.19 8.43
N PRO A 218 -10.60 9.70 9.36
CA PRO A 218 -11.87 9.06 9.70
C PRO A 218 -12.83 8.93 8.49
N PRO A 219 -13.86 8.06 8.59
CA PRO A 219 -14.64 7.61 7.43
C PRO A 219 -15.35 8.72 6.64
N GLY A 220 -15.31 8.58 5.32
CA GLY A 220 -15.91 9.39 4.28
C GLY A 220 -16.42 8.49 3.13
N ARG A 221 -17.64 8.78 2.69
CA ARG A 221 -18.53 7.92 1.88
C ARG A 221 -18.25 8.07 0.39
N LEU A 222 -18.27 7.02 -0.43
CA LEU A 222 -18.49 7.10 -1.89
C LEU A 222 -19.00 5.78 -2.49
N GLY A 223 -19.74 5.84 -3.61
CA GLY A 223 -20.39 4.70 -4.30
C GLY A 223 -19.84 4.39 -5.71
N ARG A 224 -18.52 4.50 -5.92
CA ARG A 224 -17.80 4.13 -7.16
C ARG A 224 -16.49 3.43 -6.80
N PHE A 225 -15.82 2.78 -7.77
CA PHE A 225 -14.51 2.17 -7.53
C PHE A 225 -13.36 3.20 -7.60
N HIS A 226 -12.48 3.19 -6.60
CA HIS A 226 -11.25 3.95 -6.53
C HIS A 226 -10.04 3.05 -6.83
N VAL A 227 -9.28 3.35 -7.89
CA VAL A 227 -8.15 2.53 -8.37
C VAL A 227 -7.05 2.39 -7.31
N LEU A 228 -6.80 3.44 -6.53
CA LEU A 228 -5.79 3.42 -5.45
C LEU A 228 -6.33 2.92 -4.10
N ARG A 229 -7.39 2.11 -4.06
CA ARG A 229 -7.94 1.56 -2.80
C ARG A 229 -8.07 0.05 -2.84
N PRO A 230 -7.78 -0.67 -1.73
CA PRO A 230 -8.07 -2.10 -1.65
C PRO A 230 -9.55 -2.35 -1.89
N PHE A 231 -9.86 -3.34 -2.72
CA PHE A 231 -11.19 -3.90 -2.82
C PHE A 231 -11.09 -5.39 -2.59
N PHE A 232 -12.20 -5.99 -2.15
CA PHE A 232 -12.25 -7.44 -1.98
C PHE A 232 -13.59 -8.00 -2.45
N ARG A 233 -13.56 -9.30 -2.70
CA ARG A 233 -14.69 -10.04 -3.27
C ARG A 233 -15.02 -11.22 -2.38
N HIS A 234 -16.30 -11.35 -2.08
CA HIS A 234 -16.83 -12.40 -1.24
C HIS A 234 -18.05 -13.01 -1.93
N ASP A 235 -18.00 -14.33 -2.10
CA ASP A 235 -19.09 -15.08 -2.71
C ASP A 235 -19.98 -15.61 -1.58
N MET A 236 -21.28 -15.28 -1.64
CA MET A 236 -22.28 -15.72 -0.68
C MET A 236 -23.32 -16.61 -1.35
N SER A 237 -23.62 -17.74 -0.73
CA SER A 237 -24.49 -18.78 -1.27
C SER A 237 -25.87 -18.70 -0.60
N PHE A 238 -26.92 -18.44 -1.37
CA PHE A 238 -28.30 -18.33 -0.90
C PHE A 238 -29.17 -19.45 -1.46
N LEU A 239 -29.91 -20.12 -0.57
CA LEU A 239 -30.97 -21.06 -0.94
C LEU A 239 -32.33 -20.39 -0.90
N PHE A 240 -33.20 -20.72 -1.86
CA PHE A 240 -34.52 -20.11 -2.04
C PHE A 240 -35.61 -21.10 -1.63
N ARG A 241 -36.32 -20.81 -0.53
CA ARG A 241 -37.28 -21.73 0.11
C ARG A 241 -38.60 -21.85 -0.64
N ASP A 242 -39.05 -20.79 -1.30
CA ASP A 242 -40.35 -20.73 -1.99
C ASP A 242 -40.27 -21.04 -3.49
N GLY A 243 -39.05 -21.26 -4.01
CA GLY A 243 -38.79 -21.53 -5.43
C GLY A 243 -38.94 -20.31 -6.36
N ASN A 244 -39.32 -19.13 -5.84
CA ASN A 244 -39.46 -17.91 -6.63
C ASN A 244 -38.15 -17.13 -6.63
N ILE A 245 -37.26 -17.48 -7.56
CA ILE A 245 -35.89 -16.93 -7.62
C ILE A 245 -35.90 -15.44 -7.89
N ASP A 246 -36.72 -14.97 -8.84
CA ASP A 246 -36.74 -13.55 -9.23
C ASP A 246 -37.19 -12.65 -8.08
N ALA A 247 -38.15 -13.10 -7.27
CA ALA A 247 -38.59 -12.38 -6.08
C ALA A 247 -37.54 -12.46 -4.96
N GLY A 248 -36.99 -13.64 -4.71
CA GLY A 248 -35.96 -13.83 -3.69
C GLY A 248 -34.67 -13.05 -4.00
N GLU A 249 -34.29 -12.93 -5.27
CA GLU A 249 -33.08 -12.21 -5.68
C GLU A 249 -33.19 -10.72 -5.37
N LYS A 250 -34.37 -10.13 -5.60
CA LYS A 250 -34.64 -8.74 -5.19
C LYS A 250 -34.45 -8.57 -3.68
N LEU A 251 -34.93 -9.54 -2.89
CA LEU A 251 -34.72 -9.53 -1.43
C LEU A 251 -33.25 -9.66 -1.06
N VAL A 252 -32.47 -10.50 -1.74
CA VAL A 252 -31.00 -10.61 -1.53
C VAL A 252 -30.34 -9.27 -1.81
N PHE A 253 -30.62 -8.65 -2.97
CA PHE A 253 -30.03 -7.37 -3.34
C PHE A 253 -30.43 -6.24 -2.38
N GLU A 254 -31.69 -6.16 -1.98
CA GLU A 254 -32.17 -5.17 -1.01
C GLU A 254 -31.51 -5.36 0.36
N LEU A 255 -31.51 -6.61 0.87
CA LEU A 255 -30.94 -6.93 2.17
C LEU A 255 -29.45 -6.64 2.25
N VAL A 256 -28.68 -7.06 1.24
CA VAL A 256 -27.24 -6.84 1.21
C VAL A 256 -26.93 -5.34 1.06
N ARG A 257 -27.65 -4.61 0.20
CA ARG A 257 -27.47 -3.16 0.06
C ARG A 257 -27.79 -2.41 1.36
N GLU A 258 -28.83 -2.83 2.07
CA GLU A 258 -29.21 -2.24 3.35
C GLU A 258 -28.13 -2.46 4.42
N LEU A 259 -27.63 -3.69 4.57
CA LEU A 259 -26.69 -4.05 5.62
C LEU A 259 -25.26 -3.56 5.35
N VAL A 260 -24.78 -3.66 4.10
CA VAL A 260 -23.42 -3.22 3.73
C VAL A 260 -23.38 -1.71 3.51
N GLY A 261 -24.49 -1.12 3.09
CA GLY A 261 -24.62 0.31 2.85
C GLY A 261 -23.63 0.79 1.79
N THR A 262 -22.96 1.91 2.09
CA THR A 262 -22.09 2.59 1.13
C THR A 262 -20.76 1.89 0.85
N ALA A 263 -20.40 0.86 1.62
CA ALA A 263 -19.20 0.08 1.34
C ALA A 263 -19.38 -0.92 0.18
N LEU A 264 -20.64 -1.18 -0.21
CA LEU A 264 -20.96 -2.06 -1.33
C LEU A 264 -20.69 -1.33 -2.64
N ALA A 265 -19.63 -1.74 -3.33
CA ALA A 265 -19.26 -1.16 -4.62
C ALA A 265 -19.98 -1.87 -5.77
N ASP A 266 -20.16 -3.18 -5.66
CA ASP A 266 -20.88 -3.99 -6.66
C ASP A 266 -21.46 -5.27 -6.03
N LEU A 267 -22.51 -5.80 -6.66
CA LEU A 267 -23.22 -7.00 -6.24
C LEU A 267 -23.84 -7.68 -7.47
N GLU A 268 -23.31 -8.85 -7.82
CA GLU A 268 -23.69 -9.61 -9.02
C GLU A 268 -23.93 -11.08 -8.69
N GLU A 269 -24.78 -11.77 -9.45
CA GLU A 269 -24.87 -13.22 -9.41
C GLU A 269 -23.68 -13.83 -10.17
N VAL A 270 -23.07 -14.88 -9.64
CA VAL A 270 -22.10 -15.72 -10.35
C VAL A 270 -22.86 -16.86 -11.03
N GLU A 271 -23.45 -16.58 -12.19
CA GLU A 271 -24.38 -17.49 -12.87
C GLU A 271 -23.77 -18.86 -13.18
N GLU A 272 -22.45 -18.94 -13.43
CA GLU A 272 -21.76 -20.19 -13.74
C GLU A 272 -21.74 -21.16 -12.54
N LEU A 273 -22.00 -20.66 -11.33
CA LEU A 273 -22.03 -21.45 -10.09
C LEU A 273 -23.46 -21.80 -9.64
N ARG A 274 -24.48 -21.54 -10.48
CA ARG A 274 -25.86 -21.97 -10.25
C ARG A 274 -25.90 -23.47 -9.95
N SER A 275 -26.56 -23.81 -8.85
CA SER A 275 -26.63 -25.18 -8.36
C SER A 275 -27.95 -25.46 -7.63
N MET A 276 -28.12 -26.71 -7.19
CA MET A 276 -29.22 -27.13 -6.33
C MET A 276 -28.63 -27.68 -5.03
N CYS A 277 -29.12 -27.22 -3.87
CA CYS A 277 -28.88 -27.93 -2.62
C CYS A 277 -29.57 -29.29 -2.71
N PRO A 278 -28.91 -30.41 -2.40
CA PRO A 278 -29.53 -31.73 -2.53
C PRO A 278 -30.54 -32.01 -1.41
N ARG A 279 -30.34 -31.44 -0.21
CA ARG A 279 -31.17 -31.67 0.99
C ARG A 279 -31.16 -30.44 1.90
N PRO A 280 -32.27 -29.69 2.02
CA PRO A 280 -33.50 -29.79 1.21
C PRO A 280 -33.23 -29.50 -0.27
N TYR A 281 -34.07 -30.01 -1.18
CA TYR A 281 -33.92 -29.75 -2.62
C TYR A 281 -34.34 -28.32 -2.94
N LEU A 282 -33.39 -27.39 -2.85
CA LEU A 282 -33.62 -25.95 -3.04
C LEU A 282 -32.67 -25.39 -4.10
N PRO A 283 -33.14 -24.44 -4.94
CA PRO A 283 -32.26 -23.66 -5.80
C PRO A 283 -31.21 -22.93 -4.98
N ASN A 284 -29.96 -23.01 -5.43
CA ASN A 284 -28.83 -22.28 -4.86
C ASN A 284 -28.30 -21.24 -5.86
N ARG A 285 -28.14 -20.00 -5.40
CA ARG A 285 -27.52 -18.92 -6.18
C ARG A 285 -26.37 -18.32 -5.38
N ILE A 286 -25.28 -18.06 -6.06
CA ILE A 286 -24.09 -17.47 -5.46
C ILE A 286 -24.00 -16.03 -5.93
N TYR A 287 -23.94 -15.10 -4.98
CA TYR A 287 -23.80 -13.68 -5.23
C TYR A 287 -22.42 -13.23 -4.80
N ARG A 288 -21.72 -12.57 -5.71
CA ARG A 288 -20.42 -11.95 -5.46
C ARG A 288 -20.63 -10.53 -5.00
N LEU A 289 -20.28 -10.26 -3.76
CA LEU A 289 -20.15 -8.91 -3.24
C LEU A 289 -18.76 -8.41 -3.54
N THR A 290 -18.68 -7.23 -4.14
CA THR A 290 -17.45 -6.46 -4.17
C THR A 290 -17.59 -5.26 -3.24
N TRP A 291 -16.78 -5.20 -2.20
CA TRP A 291 -16.69 -4.03 -1.34
C TRP A 291 -15.42 -3.23 -1.57
N GLN A 292 -15.53 -1.92 -1.32
CA GLN A 292 -14.39 -1.04 -1.32
C GLN A 292 -14.62 0.10 -0.32
N VAL A 293 -13.64 0.31 0.56
CA VAL A 293 -13.63 1.45 1.48
C VAL A 293 -12.58 2.44 1.01
N VAL A 294 -12.99 3.70 0.82
CA VAL A 294 -12.14 4.71 0.18
C VAL A 294 -11.45 5.61 1.20
N SER A 295 -12.16 6.05 2.22
CA SER A 295 -11.65 7.02 3.18
C SER A 295 -10.80 6.41 4.30
N VAL A 296 -11.06 5.14 4.63
CA VAL A 296 -10.41 4.41 5.72
C VAL A 296 -9.60 3.28 5.14
N ALA A 297 -8.41 3.09 5.68
CA ALA A 297 -7.61 1.92 5.38
C ALA A 297 -8.29 0.66 5.92
N VAL A 298 -8.83 -0.14 5.02
CA VAL A 298 -9.36 -1.47 5.33
C VAL A 298 -8.48 -2.49 4.63
N GLY A 299 -7.57 -3.06 5.41
CA GLY A 299 -6.74 -4.18 4.99
C GLY A 299 -7.50 -5.51 4.96
N LYS A 300 -6.82 -6.57 4.54
CA LYS A 300 -7.40 -7.91 4.41
C LYS A 300 -7.91 -8.45 5.74
N ARG A 301 -7.25 -8.13 6.86
CA ARG A 301 -7.65 -8.63 8.19
C ARG A 301 -9.01 -8.08 8.61
N ALA A 302 -9.15 -6.76 8.63
CA ALA A 302 -10.41 -6.08 8.98
C ALA A 302 -11.55 -6.46 8.01
N CYS A 303 -11.22 -6.58 6.73
CA CYS A 303 -12.12 -7.10 5.70
C CYS A 303 -12.65 -8.51 6.05
N ASN A 304 -11.80 -9.46 6.40
CA ASN A 304 -12.31 -10.79 6.79
C ASN A 304 -13.23 -10.73 8.03
N GLU A 305 -12.90 -9.91 9.03
CA GLU A 305 -13.73 -9.74 10.24
C GLU A 305 -15.12 -9.17 9.89
N LEU A 306 -15.16 -8.09 9.10
CA LEU A 306 -16.40 -7.48 8.63
C LEU A 306 -17.25 -8.45 7.78
N GLN A 307 -16.63 -9.41 7.09
CA GLN A 307 -17.34 -10.39 6.27
C GLN A 307 -18.09 -11.39 7.14
N GLU A 308 -17.44 -11.88 8.20
CA GLU A 308 -18.06 -12.78 9.16
C GLU A 308 -19.21 -12.08 9.91
N GLU A 309 -18.99 -10.82 10.35
CA GLU A 309 -20.06 -10.01 10.95
C GLU A 309 -21.24 -9.80 10.00
N LEU A 310 -20.98 -9.50 8.72
CA LEU A 310 -22.02 -9.35 7.71
C LEU A 310 -22.83 -10.64 7.53
N ARG A 311 -22.16 -11.79 7.52
CA ARG A 311 -22.80 -13.09 7.41
C ARG A 311 -23.80 -13.31 8.56
N ASP A 312 -23.39 -13.02 9.79
CA ASP A 312 -24.23 -13.12 10.98
C ASP A 312 -25.42 -12.14 10.94
N MET A 313 -25.18 -10.91 10.48
CA MET A 313 -26.23 -9.91 10.30
C MET A 313 -27.27 -10.34 9.27
N ILE A 314 -26.83 -10.88 8.12
CA ILE A 314 -27.74 -11.39 7.07
C ILE A 314 -28.56 -12.55 7.62
N GLN A 315 -27.95 -13.53 8.30
CA GLN A 315 -28.67 -14.66 8.88
C GLN A 315 -29.71 -14.20 9.91
N THR A 316 -29.35 -13.22 10.74
CA THR A 316 -30.26 -12.60 11.72
C THR A 316 -31.42 -11.91 11.03
N ALA A 317 -31.16 -11.08 10.02
CA ALA A 317 -32.20 -10.35 9.30
C ALA A 317 -33.14 -11.28 8.50
N ILE A 318 -32.63 -12.35 7.89
CA ILE A 318 -33.45 -13.38 7.23
C ILE A 318 -34.44 -13.98 8.21
N ARG A 319 -33.98 -14.35 9.41
CA ARG A 319 -34.82 -14.95 10.45
C ARG A 319 -35.83 -13.96 11.00
N ASP A 320 -35.39 -12.76 11.38
CA ASP A 320 -36.22 -11.78 12.07
C ASP A 320 -37.32 -11.20 11.15
N ARG A 321 -37.08 -11.17 9.84
CA ARG A 321 -38.05 -10.73 8.81
C ARG A 321 -38.80 -11.90 8.14
N ASP A 322 -38.53 -13.13 8.56
CA ASP A 322 -39.04 -14.38 7.97
C ASP A 322 -38.92 -14.43 6.42
N LEU A 323 -37.75 -14.05 5.90
CA LEU A 323 -37.52 -14.04 4.44
C LEU A 323 -37.39 -15.47 3.91
N PRO A 324 -37.89 -15.79 2.69
CA PRO A 324 -37.82 -17.13 2.10
C PRO A 324 -36.41 -17.52 1.60
N LEU A 325 -35.36 -17.10 2.32
CA LEU A 325 -33.96 -17.29 1.99
C LEU A 325 -33.26 -18.13 3.07
N VAL A 326 -32.15 -18.76 2.72
CA VAL A 326 -31.19 -19.36 3.67
C VAL A 326 -29.79 -19.00 3.20
N LEU A 327 -29.00 -18.36 4.05
CA LEU A 327 -27.58 -18.12 3.77
C LEU A 327 -26.76 -19.35 4.19
N THR A 328 -25.99 -19.90 3.26
CA THR A 328 -25.15 -21.10 3.42
C THR A 328 -23.67 -20.81 3.41
#